data_AF-A0A439ZGB0-F1
#
_entry.id   AF-A0A439ZGB0-F1
#
_cell.length_a   1.000
_cell.length_b   1.000
_cell.length_c   1.000
_cell.angle_alpha   90.00
_cell.angle_beta   90.00
_cell.angle_gamma   90.00
#
_symmetry.space_group_name_H-M   'P 1'
#
loop_
_entity.id
_entity.type
_entity.pdbx_description
1 polymer ?
#
loop_
_entity_poly.entity_id
_entity_poly.type
_entity_poly.pdbx_seq_one_letter_code
_entity_poly.pdbx_strand_id
1 'polypeptide(L)' 'AASMWKEMREGRSAIGPLANSELHDLEGMTGAEIKALPEHDIDRKQLVSMARFSLLAVLAAREAMRQAGLSCDEGNAH' A
#
# COMPACT_ATOMS: atom_id res chain seq x y z
N ALA A 1 -1.38 10.44 -0.02
CA ALA A 1 -0.04 11.05 0.02
C ALA A 1 0.14 12.13 1.09
N ALA A 2 -0.78 13.10 1.21
CA ALA A 2 -0.63 14.22 2.17
C ALA A 2 -0.44 13.77 3.64
N SER A 3 -1.09 12.69 4.07
CA SER A 3 -0.93 12.12 5.40
C SER A 3 0.49 11.60 5.63
N MET A 4 1.02 10.73 4.77
CA MET A 4 2.38 10.17 4.90
C MET A 4 3.45 11.25 4.99
N TRP A 5 3.36 12.28 4.13
CA TRP A 5 4.30 13.41 4.17
C TRP A 5 4.20 14.22 5.47
N LYS A 6 2.99 14.41 5.99
CA LYS A 6 2.78 15.05 7.29
C LYS A 6 3.46 14.28 8.42
N GLU A 7 3.28 12.95 8.48
CA GLU A 7 3.94 12.09 9.48
C GLU A 7 5.46 12.20 9.42
N MET A 8 6.03 12.15 8.20
CA MET A 8 7.46 12.28 7.97
C MET A 8 8.00 13.63 8.45
N ARG A 9 7.33 14.73 8.10
CA ARG A 9 7.72 16.08 8.55
C ARG A 9 7.65 16.24 10.07
N GLU A 10 6.71 15.55 10.71
CA GLU A 10 6.51 15.59 12.16
C GLU A 10 7.39 14.56 12.90
N GLY A 11 8.27 13.83 12.19
CA GLY A 11 9.25 12.93 12.80
C GLY A 11 8.65 11.67 13.44
N ARG A 12 7.44 11.27 13.05
CA ARG A 12 6.79 10.10 13.63
C ARG A 12 7.36 8.81 13.04
N SER A 13 7.87 7.95 13.92
CA SER A 13 8.30 6.60 13.55
C SER A 13 7.11 5.65 13.49
N ALA A 14 6.97 4.93 12.39
CA ALA A 14 6.03 3.82 12.23
C ALA A 14 6.69 2.45 12.54
N ILE A 15 7.98 2.44 12.90
CA ILE A 15 8.71 1.22 13.23
C ILE A 15 8.29 0.75 14.63
N GLY A 16 7.97 -0.53 14.77
CA GLY A 16 7.60 -1.15 16.02
C GLY A 16 7.51 -2.68 15.91
N PRO A 17 6.95 -3.34 16.93
CA PRO A 17 6.72 -4.79 16.90
C PRO A 17 5.80 -5.19 15.73
N LEU A 18 6.18 -6.24 15.02
CA LEU A 18 5.37 -6.84 13.95
C LEU A 18 4.18 -7.56 14.59
N ALA A 19 2.97 -7.35 14.04
CA ALA A 19 1.75 -7.97 14.54
C ALA A 19 1.43 -9.29 13.83
N ASN A 20 2.19 -9.64 12.78
CA ASN A 20 1.94 -10.84 11.97
C ASN A 20 2.28 -12.12 12.74
N SER A 21 1.25 -12.90 13.09
CA SER A 21 1.37 -14.19 13.75
C SER A 21 2.11 -15.23 12.92
N GLU A 22 2.18 -15.12 11.60
CA GLU A 22 2.90 -16.10 10.77
C GLU A 22 4.43 -15.96 10.85
N LEU A 23 4.94 -14.93 11.53
CA LEU A 23 6.39 -14.69 11.70
C LEU A 23 6.99 -15.43 12.90
N HIS A 24 6.27 -16.42 13.47
CA HIS A 24 6.81 -17.28 14.52
C HIS A 24 8.20 -17.80 14.08
N ASP A 25 9.19 -17.69 14.99
CA ASP A 25 10.57 -18.15 14.82
C ASP A 25 11.53 -17.29 13.97
N LEU A 26 11.15 -16.06 13.58
CA LEU A 26 12.11 -15.10 13.03
C LEU A 26 12.90 -14.39 14.14
N GLU A 27 14.23 -14.30 13.99
CA GLU A 27 15.13 -13.60 14.91
C GLU A 27 14.96 -12.06 14.89
N GLY A 28 13.99 -11.55 14.10
CA GLY A 28 13.65 -10.13 14.01
C GLY A 28 12.15 -9.89 14.02
N MET A 29 11.64 -9.35 15.13
CA MET A 29 10.21 -9.02 15.32
C MET A 29 9.92 -7.52 15.29
N THR A 30 10.86 -6.70 14.82
CA THR A 30 10.72 -5.25 14.72
C THR A 30 10.75 -4.82 13.26
N GLY A 31 9.77 -4.02 12.83
CA GLY A 31 9.70 -3.47 11.48
C GLY A 31 8.58 -2.45 11.33
N ALA A 32 8.26 -2.09 10.08
CA ALA A 32 7.19 -1.13 9.77
C ALA A 32 6.12 -1.81 8.90
N GLU A 33 4.94 -2.04 9.46
CA GLU A 33 3.83 -2.69 8.77
C GLU A 33 2.81 -1.67 8.27
N ILE A 34 2.30 -1.90 7.05
CA ILE A 34 1.03 -1.31 6.62
C ILE A 34 -0.07 -2.15 7.28
N LYS A 35 -0.61 -1.68 8.41
CA LYS A 35 -1.57 -2.44 9.23
C LYS A 35 -2.94 -2.62 8.57
N ALA A 36 -3.41 -1.59 7.88
CA ALA A 36 -4.67 -1.60 7.15
C ALA A 36 -4.42 -1.09 5.73
N LEU A 37 -5.09 -1.72 4.76
CA LEU A 37 -5.11 -1.20 3.40
C LEU A 37 -5.96 0.07 3.37
N PRO A 38 -5.58 1.07 2.55
CA PRO A 38 -6.47 2.18 2.27
C PRO A 38 -7.75 1.66 1.61
N GLU A 39 -8.86 2.38 1.82
CA GLU A 39 -10.13 2.06 1.15
C GLU A 39 -9.93 2.01 -0.38
N HIS A 40 -10.42 0.95 -1.00
CA HIS A 40 -10.25 0.69 -2.41
C HIS A 40 -11.45 -0.04 -3.00
N ASP A 41 -11.68 0.15 -4.29
CA ASP A 41 -12.77 -0.42 -5.07
C ASP A 41 -12.38 -1.67 -5.87
N ILE A 42 -11.24 -2.30 -5.53
CA ILE A 42 -10.76 -3.50 -6.20
C ILE A 42 -11.70 -4.67 -5.88
N ASP A 43 -12.17 -5.35 -6.93
CA ASP A 43 -13.07 -6.50 -6.81
C ASP A 43 -12.44 -7.64 -6.00
N ARG A 44 -13.27 -8.37 -5.26
CA ARG A 44 -12.82 -9.47 -4.40
C ARG A 44 -12.04 -10.55 -5.17
N LYS A 45 -12.42 -10.87 -6.41
CA LYS A 45 -11.72 -11.88 -7.20
C LYS A 45 -10.30 -11.42 -7.53
N GLN A 46 -10.14 -10.14 -7.84
CA GLN A 46 -8.82 -9.54 -8.10
C GLN A 46 -7.97 -9.53 -6.83
N LEU A 47 -8.55 -9.16 -5.67
CA LEU A 47 -7.84 -9.17 -4.38
C LEU A 47 -7.27 -10.54 -4.04
N VAL A 48 -8.05 -11.61 -4.21
CA VAL A 48 -7.60 -12.98 -3.91
C VAL A 48 -6.51 -13.46 -4.86
N SER A 49 -6.46 -12.92 -6.09
CA SER A 49 -5.45 -13.29 -7.08
C SER A 49 -4.09 -12.59 -6.91
N MET A 50 -4.02 -11.54 -6.09
CA MET A 50 -2.83 -10.71 -5.92
C MET A 50 -2.12 -11.00 -4.60
N ALA A 51 -0.79 -11.14 -4.68
CA ALA A 51 0.03 -11.06 -3.48
C ALA A 51 -0.04 -9.66 -2.87
N ARG A 52 0.20 -9.54 -1.56
CA ARG A 52 0.08 -8.27 -0.82
C ARG A 52 0.94 -7.16 -1.42
N PHE A 53 2.14 -7.48 -1.91
CA PHE A 53 3.01 -6.49 -2.57
C PHE A 53 2.41 -5.99 -3.90
N SER A 54 1.83 -6.88 -4.71
CA SER A 54 1.17 -6.53 -5.97
C SER A 54 0.01 -5.58 -5.73
N LEU A 55 -0.81 -5.87 -4.71
CA LEU A 55 -1.93 -5.03 -4.33
C LEU A 55 -1.49 -3.62 -3.91
N LEU A 56 -0.46 -3.52 -3.06
CA LEU A 56 0.11 -2.23 -2.67
C LEU A 56 0.65 -1.44 -3.87
N ALA A 57 1.32 -2.12 -4.80
CA ALA A 57 1.84 -1.49 -6.01
C ALA A 57 0.71 -0.93 -6.90
N VAL A 58 -0.38 -1.69 -7.10
CA VAL A 58 -1.54 -1.24 -7.87
C VAL A 58 -2.22 -0.04 -7.21
N LEU A 59 -2.39 -0.05 -5.89
CA LEU A 59 -2.99 1.06 -5.15
C LEU A 59 -2.14 2.33 -5.27
N ALA A 60 -0.82 2.20 -5.14
CA ALA A 60 0.11 3.32 -5.30
C ALA A 60 0.08 3.88 -6.73
N ALA A 61 0.07 3.01 -7.76
CA ALA A 61 -0.01 3.42 -9.15
C ALA A 61 -1.31 4.19 -9.46
N ARG A 62 -2.46 3.68 -8.97
CA ARG A 62 -3.76 4.37 -9.11
C ARG A 62 -3.75 5.74 -8.42
N GLU A 63 -3.18 5.83 -7.22
CA GLU A 63 -3.05 7.12 -6.52
C GLU A 63 -2.21 8.12 -7.32
N ALA A 64 -1.07 7.67 -7.87
CA ALA A 64 -0.17 8.50 -8.67
C ALA A 64 -0.84 8.98 -9.97
N MET A 65 -1.52 8.10 -10.70
CA MET A 65 -2.26 8.46 -11.91
C MET A 65 -3.33 9.51 -11.64
N ARG A 66 -4.12 9.33 -10.57
CA ARG A 66 -5.14 10.30 -10.16
C ARG A 66 -4.52 11.65 -9.81
N GLN A 67 -3.39 11.66 -9.09
CA GLN A 67 -2.67 12.89 -8.76
C GLN A 67 -2.10 13.59 -10.00
N ALA A 68 -1.68 12.82 -11.00
CA ALA A 68 -1.19 13.35 -12.27
C ALA A 68 -2.32 13.80 -13.22
N GLY A 69 -3.58 13.53 -12.90
CA GLY A 69 -4.72 13.82 -13.77
C GLY A 69 -4.79 12.91 -15.00
N LEU A 70 -4.18 11.72 -14.94
CA LEU A 70 -4.16 10.74 -16.03
C LEU A 70 -5.37 9.81 -15.94
N SER A 71 -6.11 9.65 -17.05
CA SER A 71 -7.08 8.57 -17.25
C SER A 71 -6.42 7.44 -18.05
N CYS A 72 -6.82 6.19 -17.81
CA CYS A 72 -6.60 5.11 -18.77
C CYS A 72 -7.90 4.90 -19.53
N ASP A 73 -7.87 5.12 -20.83
CA ASP A 73 -8.98 4.90 -21.75
C ASP A 73 -8.46 4.29 -23.06
N GLU A 74 -9.36 3.78 -23.90
CA GLU A 74 -8.98 3.14 -25.16
C GLU A 74 -8.20 4.08 -26.10
N GLY A 75 -8.37 5.40 -25.95
CA GLY A 75 -7.67 6.41 -26.75
C GLY A 75 -6.21 6.65 -26.34
N ASN A 76 -5.78 6.10 -25.19
CA ASN A 76 -4.42 6.26 -24.66
C ASN A 76 -3.72 4.95 -24.30
N ALA A 77 -4.25 3.82 -24.79
CA ALA A 77 -3.69 2.50 -24.57
C ALA A 77 -2.48 2.15 -25.48
N HIS A 78 -2.07 3.05 -26.37
CA HIS A 78 -1.03 2.85 -27.39
C HIS A 78 0.05 3.92 -27.35
#